data_AF-F3Z478-F1
#
_entry.id   AF-F3Z478-F1
#
_cell.length_a   1.000
_cell.length_b   1.000
_cell.length_c   1.000
_cell.angle_alpha   90.00
_cell.angle_beta   90.00
_cell.angle_gamma   90.00
#
_symmetry.space_group_name_H-M   'P 1'
#
loop_
_entity.id
_entity.type
_entity.pdbx_description
1 polymer ?
#
loop_
_entity_poly.entity_id
_entity_poly.type
_entity_poly.pdbx_seq_one_letter_code
_entity_poly.pdbx_strand_id
1 'polypeptide(L)'
;MRFPRGTRLAALLAALVFLSIAPAAVAQEFEQKFEKETYMPVMSPDFKETRAKDVQDKPKFMERQKQLFQQRYDLSDRPANMMMSGGRKAVQQGVRVKLSDGLNWDRLAQMRPEEIKAKGLFPAGFLPLPHAKHPTGGQVFPKEQIDGIQKAEQRSLQRFDVDFDLPAHLTPEFPPPIFLTTRPDLGDVSKGQLLTIKNYFELMEGILTPVQMEGLRLLLTPFPQQQFNQTSDRKVDEPSLGVSCLDCHTNGHTNATFHLNPDTRPQAVRFRIDTVSLRGLFNQQIHGSKRSLRSVEDFTEFEQRTAYFDGDHVTAAKKGVNLPNRSDQVSMMAQMQNIFDFPPAPKLDGFGRLDPAKATQEELEGEKLFFDKAKCATCHPAPFYLDDKMHDLKVERFYKPQMISDQWITAEGPIKTFTLRGIKDSPPYMHDGRCLTLEDTVEFFNLVQGLKLNAQEKKALVAFMRQL
;
A
#
# COMPACT_ATOMS: atom_id res chain seq x y z
N MET A 1 -57.93 -35.22 43.74
CA MET A 1 -56.76 -34.66 44.45
C MET A 1 -55.55 -34.69 43.52
N ARG A 2 -54.93 -33.53 43.27
CA ARG A 2 -53.50 -33.24 43.02
C ARG A 2 -52.63 -34.17 42.13
N PHE A 3 -52.16 -33.61 41.01
CA PHE A 3 -50.77 -33.74 40.49
C PHE A 3 -49.75 -33.13 41.49
N PRO A 4 -48.39 -33.19 41.31
CA PRO A 4 -47.50 -33.99 40.43
C PRO A 4 -46.19 -34.51 41.13
N ARG A 5 -45.29 -35.22 40.41
CA ARG A 5 -43.84 -34.90 40.18
C ARG A 5 -42.95 -36.13 39.88
N GLY A 6 -42.04 -35.97 38.91
CA GLY A 6 -40.74 -36.69 38.87
C GLY A 6 -40.42 -37.46 37.59
N THR A 7 -40.05 -36.79 36.48
CA THR A 7 -38.69 -36.81 35.88
C THR A 7 -38.12 -38.18 35.50
N ARG A 8 -37.98 -38.44 34.18
CA ARG A 8 -36.68 -38.41 33.45
C ARG A 8 -36.89 -38.86 31.99
N LEU A 9 -36.89 -37.85 31.12
CA LEU A 9 -36.67 -37.98 29.68
C LEU A 9 -35.20 -38.38 29.48
N ALA A 10 -34.93 -39.57 28.96
CA ALA A 10 -33.59 -39.98 28.56
C ALA A 10 -33.22 -39.25 27.26
N ALA A 11 -32.13 -38.50 27.32
CA ALA A 11 -31.67 -37.56 26.30
C ALA A 11 -31.19 -38.26 25.03
N LEU A 12 -31.84 -37.93 23.90
CA LEU A 12 -31.27 -37.99 22.56
C LEU A 12 -30.48 -36.69 22.34
N LEU A 13 -29.22 -36.67 22.79
CA LEU A 13 -28.23 -35.67 22.41
C LEU A 13 -27.32 -36.31 21.36
N ALA A 14 -27.81 -36.38 20.13
CA ALA A 14 -26.94 -36.53 18.96
C ALA A 14 -26.22 -35.19 18.78
N ALA A 15 -25.06 -35.05 19.43
CA ALA A 15 -24.16 -33.94 19.23
C ALA A 15 -23.69 -33.95 17.77
N LEU A 16 -24.21 -33.01 16.98
CA LEU A 16 -23.64 -32.57 15.71
C LEU A 16 -22.23 -32.02 15.99
N VAL A 17 -21.25 -32.91 16.01
CA VAL A 17 -19.84 -32.53 15.85
C VAL A 17 -19.68 -32.14 14.38
N PHE A 18 -19.94 -30.87 14.07
CA PHE A 18 -19.41 -30.26 12.86
C PHE A 18 -17.89 -30.26 12.99
N LEU A 19 -17.30 -31.31 12.43
CA LEU A 19 -15.88 -31.53 12.31
C LEU A 19 -15.19 -30.28 11.73
N SER A 20 -14.47 -29.58 12.60
CA SER A 20 -13.53 -28.50 12.30
C SER A 20 -12.25 -29.04 11.62
N ILE A 21 -12.40 -29.77 10.51
CA ILE A 21 -11.26 -30.37 9.76
C ILE A 21 -10.52 -29.32 8.92
N ALA A 22 -11.19 -28.24 8.52
CA ALA A 22 -10.64 -27.29 7.56
C ALA A 22 -9.33 -26.57 8.00
N PRO A 23 -9.17 -26.05 9.24
CA PRO A 23 -7.95 -25.34 9.61
C PRO A 23 -6.74 -26.27 9.77
N ALA A 24 -6.93 -27.51 10.24
CA ALA A 24 -5.85 -28.47 10.41
C ALA A 24 -5.27 -28.93 9.07
N ALA A 25 -6.11 -29.16 8.06
CA ALA A 25 -5.65 -29.58 6.73
C ALA A 25 -4.86 -28.48 6.00
N VAL A 26 -5.29 -27.22 6.11
CA VAL A 26 -4.58 -26.06 5.54
C VAL A 26 -3.24 -25.83 6.26
N ALA A 27 -3.21 -25.95 7.59
CA ALA A 27 -1.98 -25.84 8.36
C ALA A 27 -0.99 -26.95 7.99
N GLN A 28 -1.46 -28.19 7.84
CA GLN A 28 -0.64 -29.32 7.44
C GLN A 28 -0.10 -29.18 6.00
N GLU A 29 -0.91 -28.69 5.07
CA GLU A 29 -0.46 -28.39 3.70
C GLU A 29 0.60 -27.28 3.68
N PHE A 30 0.45 -26.26 4.51
CA PHE A 30 1.44 -25.18 4.65
C PHE A 30 2.75 -25.71 5.24
N GLU A 31 2.70 -26.45 6.34
CA GLU A 31 3.88 -27.00 7.01
C GLU A 31 4.66 -28.00 6.14
N GLN A 32 3.98 -28.71 5.24
CA GLN A 32 4.63 -29.60 4.27
C GLN A 32 5.31 -28.85 3.12
N LYS A 33 4.84 -27.64 2.79
CA LYS A 33 5.26 -26.91 1.57
C LYS A 33 6.30 -25.83 1.81
N PHE A 34 6.44 -25.30 3.02
CA PHE A 34 7.30 -24.13 3.27
C PHE A 34 8.32 -24.38 4.36
N GLU A 35 9.57 -24.00 4.06
CA GLU A 35 10.65 -24.00 5.02
C GLU A 35 10.36 -23.00 6.15
N LYS A 36 10.55 -23.44 7.38
CA LYS A 36 10.31 -22.66 8.61
C LYS A 36 11.54 -21.81 8.96
N GLU A 37 12.09 -21.08 7.99
CA GLU A 37 13.26 -20.23 8.20
C GLU A 37 12.88 -18.82 8.65
N THR A 38 13.52 -18.37 9.73
CA THR A 38 13.35 -17.00 10.27
C THR A 38 14.32 -16.01 9.65
N TYR A 39 15.57 -16.44 9.43
CA TYR A 39 16.68 -15.63 8.94
C TYR A 39 16.95 -15.90 7.47
N MET A 40 17.39 -14.87 6.75
CA MET A 40 17.93 -15.04 5.41
C MET A 40 19.37 -15.56 5.48
N PRO A 41 19.85 -16.32 4.48
CA PRO A 41 21.25 -16.73 4.43
C PRO A 41 22.20 -15.52 4.44
N VAL A 42 23.08 -15.45 5.44
CA VAL A 42 24.07 -14.36 5.58
C VAL A 42 25.18 -14.51 4.55
N MET A 43 25.64 -15.75 4.33
CA MET A 43 26.59 -16.07 3.27
C MET A 43 25.86 -16.13 1.94
N SER A 44 26.44 -15.48 0.94
CA SER A 44 25.84 -15.34 -0.38
C SER A 44 26.70 -16.03 -1.43
N PRO A 45 26.09 -16.60 -2.48
CA PRO A 45 26.84 -17.08 -3.64
C PRO A 45 27.65 -15.97 -4.30
N ASP A 46 28.49 -16.35 -5.26
CA ASP A 46 29.21 -15.38 -6.09
C ASP A 46 28.22 -14.44 -6.81
N PHE A 47 28.62 -13.16 -6.93
CA PHE A 47 27.76 -12.14 -7.54
C PHE A 47 27.52 -12.42 -9.03
N LYS A 48 28.56 -12.85 -9.78
CA LYS A 48 28.42 -13.08 -11.22
C LYS A 48 27.48 -14.25 -11.49
N GLU A 49 27.57 -15.32 -10.69
CA GLU A 49 26.66 -16.46 -10.77
C GLU A 49 25.22 -16.05 -10.43
N THR A 50 25.03 -15.35 -9.31
CA THR A 50 23.71 -14.88 -8.87
C THR A 50 23.07 -13.97 -9.92
N ARG A 51 23.82 -12.99 -10.43
CA ARG A 51 23.37 -12.07 -11.47
C ARG A 51 23.02 -12.79 -12.77
N ALA A 52 23.88 -13.70 -13.23
CA ALA A 52 23.64 -14.44 -14.48
C ALA A 52 22.34 -15.24 -14.41
N LYS A 53 22.13 -15.95 -13.30
CA LYS A 53 20.89 -16.70 -13.03
C LYS A 53 19.68 -15.78 -12.99
N ASP A 54 19.74 -14.69 -12.22
CA ASP A 54 18.61 -13.79 -12.03
C ASP A 54 18.22 -13.03 -13.30
N VAL A 55 19.20 -12.63 -14.12
CA VAL A 55 18.95 -12.01 -15.43
C VAL A 55 18.32 -13.03 -16.38
N GLN A 56 18.78 -14.28 -16.36
CA GLN A 56 18.19 -15.37 -17.16
C GLN A 56 16.74 -15.68 -16.73
N ASP A 57 16.47 -15.65 -15.42
CA ASP A 57 15.15 -15.97 -14.86
C ASP A 57 14.16 -14.80 -14.95
N LYS A 58 14.63 -13.54 -15.08
CA LYS A 58 13.79 -12.34 -15.09
C LYS A 58 12.62 -12.42 -16.09
N PRO A 59 12.79 -12.80 -17.36
CA PRO A 59 11.67 -12.89 -18.31
C PRO A 59 10.53 -13.82 -17.85
N LYS A 60 10.86 -14.92 -17.17
CA LYS A 60 9.87 -15.86 -16.63
C LYS A 60 9.00 -15.20 -15.55
N PHE A 61 9.60 -14.45 -14.63
CA PHE A 61 8.87 -13.75 -13.58
C PHE A 61 8.02 -12.61 -14.15
N MET A 62 8.57 -11.83 -15.08
CA MET A 62 7.85 -10.72 -15.70
C MET A 62 6.67 -11.19 -16.54
N GLU A 63 6.80 -12.27 -17.32
CA GLU A 63 5.69 -12.81 -18.10
C GLU A 63 4.60 -13.41 -17.19
N ARG A 64 4.97 -14.11 -16.11
CA ARG A 64 4.01 -14.60 -15.11
C ARG A 64 3.23 -13.45 -14.47
N GLN A 65 3.92 -12.37 -14.07
CA GLN A 65 3.26 -11.21 -13.45
C GLN A 65 2.34 -10.49 -14.44
N LYS A 66 2.78 -10.32 -15.69
CA LYS A 66 1.96 -9.76 -16.76
C LYS A 66 0.69 -10.58 -17.00
N GLN A 67 0.78 -11.91 -17.06
CA GLN A 67 -0.37 -12.80 -17.19
C GLN A 67 -1.33 -12.67 -16.01
N LEU A 68 -0.79 -12.57 -14.79
CA LEU A 68 -1.59 -12.34 -13.58
C LEU A 68 -2.40 -11.04 -13.70
N PHE A 69 -1.78 -9.94 -14.10
CA PHE A 69 -2.49 -8.67 -14.29
C PHE A 69 -3.53 -8.75 -15.41
N GLN A 70 -3.19 -9.35 -16.55
CA GLN A 70 -4.12 -9.50 -17.67
C GLN A 70 -5.35 -10.34 -17.29
N GLN A 71 -5.18 -11.35 -16.43
CA GLN A 71 -6.27 -12.17 -15.91
C GLN A 71 -7.14 -11.38 -14.92
N ARG A 72 -6.52 -10.60 -14.03
CA ARG A 72 -7.22 -9.92 -12.93
C ARG A 72 -7.85 -8.59 -13.31
N TYR A 73 -7.25 -7.88 -14.26
CA TYR A 73 -7.57 -6.47 -14.49
C TYR A 73 -7.69 -6.11 -15.98
N ASP A 74 -8.48 -5.08 -16.25
CA ASP A 74 -8.40 -4.26 -17.46
C ASP A 74 -7.40 -3.11 -17.25
N LEU A 75 -6.28 -3.18 -17.97
CA LEU A 75 -5.18 -2.21 -17.90
C LEU A 75 -5.28 -1.10 -18.96
N SER A 76 -6.44 -0.90 -19.59
CA SER A 76 -6.63 0.16 -20.58
C SER A 76 -6.58 1.55 -19.94
N ASP A 77 -5.95 2.49 -20.63
CA ASP A 77 -5.96 3.89 -20.23
C ASP A 77 -7.36 4.49 -20.41
N ARG A 78 -7.99 4.88 -19.29
CA ARG A 78 -9.32 5.52 -19.26
C ARG A 78 -9.25 6.73 -18.34
N PRO A 79 -8.75 7.87 -18.84
CA PRO A 79 -8.67 9.08 -18.04
C PRO A 79 -10.08 9.60 -17.71
N ALA A 80 -10.26 10.07 -16.48
CA ALA A 80 -11.42 10.84 -16.05
C ALA A 80 -11.27 12.30 -16.47
N ASN A 81 -12.37 13.05 -16.45
CA ASN A 81 -12.34 14.51 -16.59
C ASN A 81 -11.92 15.20 -15.27
N MET A 82 -10.77 14.79 -14.73
CA MET A 82 -10.19 15.32 -13.51
C MET A 82 -8.69 15.04 -13.47
N MET A 83 -7.91 16.03 -13.06
CA MET A 83 -6.46 15.90 -12.90
C MET A 83 -6.08 15.58 -11.45
N MET A 84 -4.96 14.88 -11.29
CA MET A 84 -4.23 14.84 -10.02
C MET A 84 -3.74 16.26 -9.65
N SER A 85 -3.38 16.48 -8.39
CA SER A 85 -3.23 17.83 -7.84
C SER A 85 -2.11 18.68 -8.43
N GLY A 86 -1.10 18.05 -9.05
CA GLY A 86 -0.05 18.71 -9.80
C GLY A 86 -0.44 19.05 -11.24
N GLY A 87 -1.61 18.60 -11.70
CA GLY A 87 -2.13 18.89 -13.04
C GLY A 87 -1.43 18.13 -14.18
N ARG A 88 -0.61 17.12 -13.88
CA ARG A 88 0.25 16.45 -14.88
C ARG A 88 -0.32 15.12 -15.38
N LYS A 89 -1.17 14.47 -14.58
CA LYS A 89 -1.80 13.20 -14.91
C LYS A 89 -3.28 13.24 -14.61
N ALA A 90 -4.09 12.72 -15.53
CA ALA A 90 -5.52 12.54 -15.29
C ALA A 90 -5.75 11.38 -14.32
N VAL A 91 -6.71 11.54 -13.41
CA VAL A 91 -7.18 10.46 -12.55
C VAL A 91 -7.79 9.38 -13.43
N GLN A 92 -7.48 8.11 -13.18
CA GLN A 92 -8.06 6.99 -13.92
C GLN A 92 -9.45 6.64 -13.37
N GLN A 93 -10.34 6.19 -14.24
CA GLN A 93 -11.72 5.85 -13.89
C GLN A 93 -12.14 4.45 -14.33
N GLY A 94 -13.25 4.01 -13.76
CA GLY A 94 -13.87 2.73 -14.05
C GLY A 94 -13.27 1.58 -13.24
N VAL A 95 -14.10 0.57 -13.04
CA VAL A 95 -13.71 -0.69 -12.37
C VAL A 95 -12.78 -1.45 -13.30
N ARG A 96 -11.58 -1.75 -12.82
CA ARG A 96 -10.55 -2.50 -13.55
C ARG A 96 -10.59 -3.98 -13.21
N VAL A 97 -11.07 -4.35 -12.03
CA VAL A 97 -11.22 -5.76 -11.68
C VAL A 97 -12.16 -6.48 -12.63
N LYS A 98 -11.65 -7.55 -13.25
CA LYS A 98 -12.42 -8.45 -14.10
C LYS A 98 -13.20 -9.44 -13.26
N LEU A 99 -14.44 -9.69 -13.67
CA LEU A 99 -15.26 -10.77 -13.14
C LEU A 99 -15.14 -12.00 -14.04
N SER A 100 -15.38 -13.19 -13.47
CA SER A 100 -15.53 -14.42 -14.24
C SER A 100 -16.75 -14.35 -15.16
N ASP A 101 -16.70 -15.06 -16.29
CA ASP A 101 -17.80 -15.08 -17.27
C ASP A 101 -19.16 -15.41 -16.64
N GLY A 102 -20.19 -14.63 -17.00
CA GLY A 102 -21.56 -14.80 -16.51
C GLY A 102 -21.85 -14.25 -15.10
N LEU A 103 -20.83 -13.72 -14.42
CA LEU A 103 -20.96 -13.04 -13.14
C LEU A 103 -21.10 -11.52 -13.32
N ASN A 104 -21.85 -10.87 -12.42
CA ASN A 104 -21.93 -9.41 -12.35
C ASN A 104 -21.92 -8.95 -10.90
N TRP A 105 -21.66 -7.65 -10.70
CA TRP A 105 -21.53 -7.05 -9.38
C TRP A 105 -22.81 -7.19 -8.53
N ASP A 106 -23.99 -7.04 -9.14
CA ASP A 106 -25.27 -7.15 -8.42
C ASP A 106 -25.52 -8.55 -7.88
N ARG A 107 -25.22 -9.59 -8.67
CA ARG A 107 -25.32 -10.99 -8.23
C ARG A 107 -24.34 -11.29 -7.09
N LEU A 108 -23.10 -10.81 -7.21
CA LEU A 108 -22.09 -10.96 -6.15
C LEU A 108 -22.51 -10.29 -4.84
N ALA A 109 -23.04 -9.07 -4.91
CA ALA A 109 -23.45 -8.30 -3.74
C ALA A 109 -24.63 -8.92 -2.95
N GLN A 110 -25.39 -9.84 -3.57
CA GLN A 110 -26.46 -10.58 -2.88
C GLN A 110 -25.99 -11.88 -2.24
N MET A 111 -24.81 -12.38 -2.58
CA MET A 111 -24.28 -13.63 -2.03
C MET A 111 -23.70 -13.41 -0.64
N ARG A 112 -23.80 -14.43 0.20
CA ARG A 112 -23.09 -14.44 1.50
C ARG A 112 -21.60 -14.76 1.28
N PRO A 113 -20.70 -14.28 2.15
CA PRO A 113 -19.28 -14.56 2.01
C PRO A 113 -18.93 -16.06 1.93
N GLU A 114 -19.65 -16.90 2.70
CA GLU A 114 -19.44 -18.35 2.71
C GLU A 114 -19.80 -18.98 1.36
N GLU A 115 -20.82 -18.46 0.68
CA GLU A 115 -21.22 -18.91 -0.65
C GLU A 115 -20.19 -18.52 -1.70
N ILE A 116 -19.71 -17.27 -1.65
CA ILE A 116 -18.65 -16.77 -2.54
C ILE A 116 -17.39 -17.63 -2.36
N LYS A 117 -17.01 -17.91 -1.12
CA LYS A 117 -15.85 -18.76 -0.79
C LYS A 117 -16.02 -20.21 -1.22
N ALA A 118 -17.19 -20.80 -1.02
CA ALA A 118 -17.46 -22.18 -1.38
C ALA A 118 -17.42 -22.39 -2.90
N LYS A 119 -17.96 -21.42 -3.66
CA LYS A 119 -18.02 -21.46 -5.12
C LYS A 119 -16.77 -20.88 -5.82
N GLY A 120 -15.84 -20.27 -5.07
CA GLY A 120 -14.64 -19.65 -5.63
C GLY A 120 -14.94 -18.41 -6.48
N LEU A 121 -15.97 -17.64 -6.12
CA LEU A 121 -16.46 -16.49 -6.91
C LEU A 121 -15.87 -15.14 -6.48
N PHE A 122 -14.97 -15.11 -5.51
CA PHE A 122 -14.35 -13.85 -5.10
C PHE A 122 -13.49 -13.31 -6.25
N PRO A 123 -13.70 -12.06 -6.70
CA PRO A 123 -12.97 -11.53 -7.85
C PRO A 123 -11.46 -11.63 -7.65
N ALA A 124 -10.76 -12.19 -8.65
CA ALA A 124 -9.33 -12.44 -8.55
C ALA A 124 -8.51 -11.15 -8.35
N GLY A 125 -8.98 -10.01 -8.86
CA GLY A 125 -8.38 -8.70 -8.63
C GLY A 125 -8.49 -8.17 -7.19
N PHE A 126 -9.32 -8.78 -6.34
CA PHE A 126 -9.45 -8.42 -4.92
C PHE A 126 -8.68 -9.36 -3.97
N LEU A 127 -8.11 -10.45 -4.48
CA LEU A 127 -7.14 -11.24 -3.73
C LEU A 127 -5.87 -10.40 -3.51
N PRO A 128 -5.12 -10.65 -2.43
CA PRO A 128 -3.82 -10.02 -2.22
C PRO A 128 -2.95 -10.07 -3.49
N LEU A 129 -2.29 -8.96 -3.77
CA LEU A 129 -1.47 -8.79 -4.97
C LEU A 129 -0.04 -9.26 -4.67
N PRO A 130 0.45 -10.33 -5.32
CA PRO A 130 1.83 -10.79 -5.09
C PRO A 130 2.87 -9.82 -5.65
N HIS A 131 4.03 -9.84 -5.00
CA HIS A 131 5.22 -9.17 -5.53
C HIS A 131 5.67 -9.83 -6.84
N ALA A 132 6.09 -9.03 -7.83
CA ALA A 132 6.45 -9.51 -9.17
C ALA A 132 7.49 -10.66 -9.16
N LYS A 133 8.41 -10.65 -8.19
CA LYS A 133 9.32 -11.76 -7.87
C LYS A 133 9.30 -12.09 -6.38
N HIS A 134 8.23 -12.71 -5.90
CA HIS A 134 7.98 -12.97 -4.47
C HIS A 134 9.12 -13.68 -3.70
N PRO A 135 9.81 -14.70 -4.27
CA PRO A 135 10.87 -15.41 -3.53
C PRO A 135 12.03 -14.48 -3.13
N THR A 136 12.36 -13.51 -3.97
CA THR A 136 13.38 -12.50 -3.66
C THR A 136 12.79 -11.32 -2.87
N GLY A 137 11.55 -10.93 -3.17
CA GLY A 137 10.94 -9.73 -2.61
C GLY A 137 11.71 -8.46 -2.96
N GLY A 138 11.76 -7.54 -1.99
CA GLY A 138 12.55 -6.32 -2.11
C GLY A 138 11.81 -5.13 -2.70
N GLN A 139 12.44 -3.96 -2.68
CA GLN A 139 11.86 -2.74 -3.25
C GLN A 139 11.90 -2.81 -4.79
N VAL A 140 10.87 -2.28 -5.44
CA VAL A 140 10.81 -2.13 -6.91
C VAL A 140 10.23 -0.76 -7.25
N PHE A 141 11.01 0.06 -7.94
CA PHE A 141 10.68 1.45 -8.26
C PHE A 141 10.05 1.59 -9.65
N PRO A 142 9.09 2.51 -9.85
CA PRO A 142 8.59 2.86 -11.17
C PRO A 142 9.69 3.38 -12.10
N LYS A 143 9.50 3.20 -13.40
CA LYS A 143 10.46 3.60 -14.43
C LYS A 143 10.79 5.10 -14.38
N GLU A 144 9.78 5.94 -14.18
CA GLU A 144 9.95 7.39 -14.12
C GLU A 144 10.86 7.82 -12.97
N GLN A 145 10.76 7.16 -11.81
CA GLN A 145 11.64 7.40 -10.67
C GLN A 145 13.07 6.92 -10.95
N ILE A 146 13.22 5.72 -11.56
CA ILE A 146 14.54 5.20 -11.96
C ILE A 146 15.23 6.16 -12.92
N ASP A 147 14.53 6.57 -13.99
CA ASP A 147 15.07 7.48 -15.00
C ASP A 147 15.36 8.88 -14.41
N GLY A 148 14.49 9.37 -13.52
CA GLY A 148 14.63 10.65 -12.84
C GLY A 148 15.87 10.73 -11.95
N ILE A 149 16.09 9.72 -11.10
CA ILE A 149 17.27 9.65 -10.22
C ILE A 149 18.54 9.36 -11.02
N GLN A 150 18.48 8.52 -12.05
CA GLN A 150 19.63 8.30 -12.93
C GLN A 150 20.06 9.61 -13.61
N LYS A 151 19.11 10.41 -14.09
CA LYS A 151 19.38 11.70 -14.73
C LYS A 151 19.93 12.73 -13.74
N ALA A 152 19.34 12.86 -12.56
CA ALA A 152 19.72 13.88 -11.59
C ALA A 152 21.00 13.50 -10.84
N GLU A 153 21.05 12.28 -10.29
CA GLU A 153 22.07 11.86 -9.35
C GLU A 153 23.19 11.03 -9.97
N GLN A 154 22.97 10.44 -11.16
CA GLN A 154 23.81 9.38 -11.74
C GLN A 154 23.85 8.11 -10.87
N ARG A 155 22.80 7.91 -10.06
CA ARG A 155 22.57 6.75 -9.21
C ARG A 155 21.48 5.89 -9.84
N SER A 156 21.66 4.57 -9.84
CA SER A 156 20.68 3.65 -10.42
C SER A 156 19.80 3.00 -9.35
N LEU A 157 18.49 3.09 -9.56
CA LEU A 157 17.46 2.36 -8.82
C LEU A 157 16.97 1.11 -9.58
N GLN A 158 17.60 0.78 -10.72
CA GLN A 158 17.21 -0.33 -11.57
C GLN A 158 17.69 -1.67 -11.00
N ARG A 159 16.77 -2.62 -10.85
CA ARG A 159 17.08 -4.01 -10.54
C ARG A 159 17.34 -4.83 -11.80
N PHE A 160 18.35 -5.70 -11.77
CA PHE A 160 18.62 -6.60 -12.90
C PHE A 160 17.69 -7.81 -12.93
N ASP A 161 16.97 -8.08 -11.84
CA ASP A 161 16.25 -9.34 -11.62
C ASP A 161 14.71 -9.24 -11.69
N VAL A 162 14.17 -8.02 -11.68
CA VAL A 162 12.72 -7.73 -11.74
C VAL A 162 12.51 -6.30 -12.23
N ASP A 163 11.36 -6.02 -12.84
CA ASP A 163 10.89 -4.67 -13.20
C ASP A 163 9.60 -4.32 -12.47
N PHE A 164 9.26 -3.03 -12.47
CA PHE A 164 7.98 -2.52 -11.99
C PHE A 164 6.81 -3.08 -12.80
N ASP A 165 5.69 -3.35 -12.15
CA ASP A 165 4.65 -4.21 -12.69
C ASP A 165 3.33 -3.53 -13.08
N LEU A 166 3.24 -2.20 -12.89
CA LEU A 166 2.09 -1.40 -13.29
C LEU A 166 2.42 -0.44 -14.45
N PRO A 167 1.46 -0.19 -15.36
CA PRO A 167 1.63 0.83 -16.39
C PRO A 167 1.56 2.23 -15.78
N ALA A 168 2.31 3.17 -16.38
CA ALA A 168 2.45 4.54 -15.90
C ALA A 168 1.14 5.30 -15.69
N HIS A 169 0.09 5.03 -16.47
CA HIS A 169 -1.19 5.73 -16.32
C HIS A 169 -1.95 5.30 -15.06
N LEU A 170 -1.61 4.16 -14.43
CA LEU A 170 -2.21 3.65 -13.18
C LEU A 170 -1.35 3.93 -11.93
N THR A 171 -0.35 4.80 -12.04
CA THR A 171 0.50 5.25 -10.92
C THR A 171 0.31 6.74 -10.64
N PRO A 172 0.79 7.27 -9.49
CA PRO A 172 0.70 8.69 -9.15
C PRO A 172 1.37 9.56 -10.21
N GLU A 173 0.99 10.83 -10.31
CA GLU A 173 1.69 11.77 -11.19
C GLU A 173 3.16 11.93 -10.78
N PHE A 174 4.02 12.18 -11.77
CA PHE A 174 5.46 12.24 -11.54
C PHE A 174 6.08 13.51 -12.15
N PRO A 175 6.90 14.26 -11.39
CA PRO A 175 6.99 14.21 -9.93
C PRO A 175 5.70 14.77 -9.30
N PRO A 176 5.29 14.28 -8.11
CA PRO A 176 4.14 14.82 -7.41
C PRO A 176 4.47 16.20 -6.80
N PRO A 177 3.48 17.10 -6.66
CA PRO A 177 3.69 18.42 -6.05
C PRO A 177 4.05 18.35 -4.57
N ILE A 178 4.69 19.39 -4.04
CA ILE A 178 4.99 19.53 -2.60
C ILE A 178 4.15 20.67 -2.03
N PHE A 179 3.32 20.37 -1.03
CA PHE A 179 2.58 21.35 -0.26
C PHE A 179 3.14 21.39 1.16
N LEU A 180 3.22 22.58 1.76
CA LEU A 180 3.79 22.77 3.09
C LEU A 180 2.80 23.40 4.05
N THR A 181 2.66 22.82 5.24
CA THR A 181 1.76 23.34 6.29
C THR A 181 2.19 24.73 6.77
N THR A 182 3.49 25.04 6.67
CA THR A 182 4.11 26.29 7.11
C THR A 182 4.00 27.41 6.08
N ARG A 183 3.74 27.07 4.80
CA ARG A 183 3.65 28.01 3.67
C ARG A 183 2.50 27.66 2.73
N PRO A 184 1.24 27.62 3.23
CA PRO A 184 0.09 27.29 2.40
C PRO A 184 -0.15 28.32 1.27
N ASP A 185 0.43 29.51 1.38
CA ASP A 185 0.38 30.58 0.38
C ASP A 185 1.15 30.27 -0.91
N LEU A 186 2.10 29.32 -0.88
CA LEU A 186 3.00 29.07 -2.02
C LEU A 186 2.50 28.02 -3.02
N GLY A 187 1.51 27.20 -2.66
CA GLY A 187 1.09 26.07 -3.49
C GLY A 187 2.19 25.01 -3.66
N ASP A 188 2.44 24.55 -4.89
CA ASP A 188 3.47 23.55 -5.19
C ASP A 188 4.89 24.12 -5.11
N VAL A 189 5.56 23.95 -3.97
CA VAL A 189 6.93 24.45 -3.76
C VAL A 189 7.99 23.68 -4.56
N SER A 190 7.66 22.51 -5.11
CA SER A 190 8.58 21.77 -6.00
C SER A 190 8.71 22.43 -7.38
N LYS A 191 7.78 23.32 -7.74
CA LYS A 191 7.68 23.93 -9.08
C LYS A 191 7.67 22.86 -10.19
N GLY A 192 7.10 21.69 -9.90
CA GLY A 192 7.06 20.53 -10.80
C GLY A 192 8.39 19.82 -11.03
N GLN A 193 9.38 20.03 -10.16
CA GLN A 193 10.66 19.35 -10.23
C GLN A 193 10.71 18.13 -9.31
N LEU A 194 11.49 17.13 -9.71
CA LEU A 194 11.85 16.01 -8.85
C LEU A 194 12.84 16.53 -7.80
N LEU A 195 12.47 16.40 -6.52
CA LEU A 195 13.34 16.77 -5.41
C LEU A 195 14.42 15.71 -5.23
N THR A 196 15.67 16.16 -5.18
CA THR A 196 16.87 15.31 -5.09
C THR A 196 17.89 15.95 -4.16
N ILE A 197 18.89 15.17 -3.72
CA ILE A 197 19.98 15.70 -2.89
C ILE A 197 20.78 16.82 -3.59
N LYS A 198 20.67 16.95 -4.93
CA LYS A 198 21.41 17.95 -5.71
C LYS A 198 20.69 19.28 -5.91
N ASN A 199 19.36 19.34 -5.74
CA ASN A 199 18.57 20.56 -5.96
C ASN A 199 17.74 21.02 -4.76
N TYR A 200 17.68 20.23 -3.68
CA TYR A 200 16.81 20.54 -2.54
C TYR A 200 17.08 21.91 -1.92
N PHE A 201 18.35 22.31 -1.80
CA PHE A 201 18.72 23.58 -1.19
C PHE A 201 18.19 24.75 -2.02
N GLU A 202 18.47 24.78 -3.32
CA GLU A 202 17.99 25.84 -4.23
C GLU A 202 16.46 25.93 -4.26
N LEU A 203 15.78 24.79 -4.26
CA LEU A 203 14.31 24.76 -4.29
C LEU A 203 13.67 25.27 -2.99
N MET A 204 14.32 25.06 -1.85
CA MET A 204 13.74 25.25 -0.51
C MET A 204 14.34 26.42 0.26
N GLU A 205 15.36 27.09 -0.28
CA GLU A 205 16.00 28.25 0.33
C GLU A 205 14.98 29.36 0.58
N GLY A 206 14.95 29.88 1.82
CA GLY A 206 13.98 30.89 2.25
C GLY A 206 12.55 30.38 2.46
N ILE A 207 12.29 29.09 2.20
CA ILE A 207 10.99 28.43 2.46
C ILE A 207 11.06 27.61 3.75
N LEU A 208 12.11 26.79 3.89
CA LEU A 208 12.31 25.92 5.05
C LEU A 208 13.19 26.57 6.13
N THR A 209 12.93 26.23 7.39
CA THR A 209 13.85 26.58 8.48
C THR A 209 15.15 25.78 8.38
N PRO A 210 16.26 26.21 9.03
CA PRO A 210 17.52 25.46 8.99
C PRO A 210 17.38 23.99 9.44
N VAL A 211 16.54 23.74 10.44
CA VAL A 211 16.29 22.39 10.97
C VAL A 211 15.53 21.52 9.97
N GLN A 212 14.52 22.09 9.30
CA GLN A 212 13.76 21.40 8.25
C GLN A 212 14.63 21.14 7.01
N MET A 213 15.49 22.09 6.64
CA MET A 213 16.43 21.95 5.54
C MET A 213 17.41 20.79 5.77
N GLU A 214 17.95 20.66 6.99
CA GLU A 214 18.82 19.53 7.35
C GLU A 214 18.04 18.21 7.40
N GLY A 215 16.83 18.22 7.96
CA GLY A 215 15.92 17.09 7.90
C GLY A 215 15.65 16.62 6.47
N LEU A 216 15.45 17.56 5.54
CA LEU A 216 15.26 17.26 4.13
C LEU A 216 16.49 16.66 3.48
N ARG A 217 17.69 17.22 3.75
CA ARG A 217 18.96 16.65 3.29
C ARG A 217 19.12 15.19 3.74
N LEU A 218 18.79 14.90 5.00
CA LEU A 218 18.85 13.55 5.56
C LEU A 218 17.85 12.60 4.86
N LEU A 219 16.61 13.04 4.63
CA LEU A 219 15.58 12.24 3.91
C LEU A 219 15.97 11.95 2.45
N LEU A 220 16.81 12.78 1.85
CA LEU A 220 17.36 12.63 0.49
C LEU A 220 18.70 11.90 0.46
N THR A 221 19.29 11.58 1.61
CA THR A 221 20.57 10.88 1.68
C THR A 221 20.34 9.37 1.48
N PRO A 222 20.98 8.71 0.51
CA PRO A 222 20.84 7.27 0.31
C PRO A 222 21.62 6.47 1.36
N PHE A 223 21.04 5.37 1.81
CA PHE A 223 21.66 4.39 2.70
C PHE A 223 21.48 2.96 2.17
N PRO A 224 22.40 2.02 2.51
CA PRO A 224 22.27 0.63 2.08
C PRO A 224 20.89 0.04 2.42
N GLN A 225 20.37 -0.75 1.49
CA GLN A 225 19.11 -1.46 1.58
C GLN A 225 19.32 -2.90 1.09
N GLN A 226 18.44 -3.83 1.45
CA GLN A 226 18.57 -5.27 1.19
C GLN A 226 18.97 -5.62 -0.25
N GLN A 227 18.40 -4.96 -1.26
CA GLN A 227 18.68 -5.16 -2.67
C GLN A 227 19.65 -4.12 -3.25
N PHE A 228 19.77 -2.95 -2.62
CA PHE A 228 20.63 -1.84 -3.03
C PHE A 228 21.77 -1.65 -2.00
N ASN A 229 22.85 -2.43 -2.16
CA ASN A 229 24.00 -2.40 -1.25
C ASN A 229 25.30 -2.75 -1.99
N GLN A 230 26.41 -2.81 -1.25
CA GLN A 230 27.76 -3.03 -1.76
C GLN A 230 28.16 -4.52 -1.87
N THR A 231 27.40 -5.44 -1.27
CA THR A 231 27.77 -6.86 -1.14
C THR A 231 27.30 -7.71 -2.34
N SER A 232 27.61 -9.01 -2.34
CA SER A 232 27.33 -9.91 -3.48
C SER A 232 25.87 -10.37 -3.60
N ASP A 233 25.01 -10.12 -2.60
CA ASP A 233 23.58 -10.44 -2.65
C ASP A 233 22.69 -9.32 -3.22
N ARG A 234 23.30 -8.18 -3.58
CA ARG A 234 22.61 -7.04 -4.21
C ARG A 234 21.89 -7.47 -5.49
N LYS A 235 20.84 -6.71 -5.84
CA LYS A 235 20.04 -6.93 -7.06
C LYS A 235 20.21 -5.83 -8.11
N VAL A 236 21.30 -5.08 -7.97
CA VAL A 236 21.74 -4.01 -8.88
C VAL A 236 23.13 -4.31 -9.43
N ASP A 237 23.44 -3.82 -10.63
CA ASP A 237 24.66 -4.16 -11.34
C ASP A 237 25.92 -3.72 -10.57
N GLU A 238 25.96 -2.43 -10.24
CA GLU A 238 27.08 -1.82 -9.51
C GLU A 238 26.85 -1.81 -7.99
N PRO A 239 27.91 -1.91 -7.17
CA PRO A 239 27.82 -1.62 -5.74
C PRO A 239 27.13 -0.28 -5.50
N SER A 240 26.04 -0.28 -4.73
CA SER A 240 25.15 0.88 -4.59
C SER A 240 25.33 1.58 -3.25
N LEU A 241 25.21 2.92 -3.26
CA LEU A 241 25.03 3.73 -2.05
C LEU A 241 23.69 3.45 -1.34
N GLY A 242 22.76 2.84 -2.08
CA GLY A 242 21.46 2.43 -1.58
C GLY A 242 20.33 3.38 -1.96
N VAL A 243 19.35 3.49 -1.06
CA VAL A 243 18.06 4.14 -1.27
C VAL A 243 17.85 5.21 -0.18
N SER A 244 17.27 6.34 -0.57
CA SER A 244 16.84 7.40 0.35
C SER A 244 15.35 7.28 0.68
N CYS A 245 14.89 7.89 1.77
CA CYS A 245 13.47 7.89 2.12
C CYS A 245 12.61 8.44 0.98
N LEU A 246 13.05 9.52 0.32
CA LEU A 246 12.30 10.16 -0.77
C LEU A 246 12.49 9.49 -2.15
N ASP A 247 13.24 8.39 -2.26
CA ASP A 247 13.17 7.54 -3.46
C ASP A 247 11.86 6.74 -3.49
N CYS A 248 11.41 6.28 -2.32
CA CYS A 248 10.12 5.61 -2.12
C CYS A 248 8.98 6.62 -1.95
N HIS A 249 9.27 7.73 -1.26
CA HIS A 249 8.31 8.80 -0.97
C HIS A 249 8.62 10.06 -1.78
N THR A 250 8.67 9.94 -3.11
CA THR A 250 9.03 11.04 -4.02
C THR A 250 8.27 12.33 -3.67
N ASN A 251 9.01 13.41 -3.42
CA ASN A 251 8.44 14.71 -3.05
C ASN A 251 7.44 14.65 -1.85
N GLY A 252 7.65 13.71 -0.90
CA GLY A 252 6.76 13.51 0.24
C GLY A 252 5.46 12.76 -0.09
N HIS A 253 5.32 12.23 -1.31
CA HIS A 253 4.16 11.47 -1.76
C HIS A 253 4.55 10.06 -2.19
N THR A 254 3.57 9.15 -2.30
CA THR A 254 3.83 7.83 -2.89
C THR A 254 4.13 7.98 -4.38
N ASN A 255 4.94 7.07 -4.91
CA ASN A 255 5.15 6.88 -6.34
C ASN A 255 4.70 5.49 -6.82
N ALA A 256 3.95 4.74 -6.00
CA ALA A 256 3.57 3.34 -6.20
C ALA A 256 4.72 2.30 -6.08
N THR A 257 5.90 2.70 -5.59
CA THR A 257 6.97 1.75 -5.25
C THR A 257 6.44 0.71 -4.28
N PHE A 258 6.74 -0.56 -4.52
CA PHE A 258 6.29 -1.64 -3.64
C PHE A 258 7.45 -2.46 -3.09
N HIS A 259 7.19 -3.13 -1.96
CA HIS A 259 8.10 -4.01 -1.24
C HIS A 259 7.34 -5.19 -0.63
N LEU A 260 8.01 -6.14 0.04
CA LEU A 260 7.36 -7.17 0.85
C LEU A 260 7.40 -6.80 2.34
N ASN A 261 6.27 -6.84 3.03
CA ASN A 261 6.23 -6.40 4.41
C ASN A 261 7.29 -7.12 5.30
N PRO A 262 8.03 -6.40 6.16
CA PRO A 262 9.08 -7.01 6.98
C PRO A 262 8.50 -7.78 8.19
N ASP A 263 7.20 -7.66 8.44
CA ASP A 263 6.54 -8.05 9.70
C ASP A 263 6.06 -9.50 9.76
N THR A 264 6.11 -10.21 8.64
CA THR A 264 5.49 -11.53 8.51
C THR A 264 6.55 -12.58 8.14
N ARG A 265 6.39 -13.80 8.65
CA ARG A 265 7.24 -14.96 8.35
C ARG A 265 6.39 -16.23 8.26
N PRO A 266 6.82 -17.24 7.47
CA PRO A 266 8.01 -17.27 6.60
C PRO A 266 7.86 -16.40 5.33
N GLN A 267 8.90 -16.34 4.48
CA GLN A 267 8.92 -15.52 3.25
C GLN A 267 7.66 -15.68 2.38
N ALA A 268 7.15 -16.91 2.25
CA ALA A 268 5.99 -17.22 1.43
C ALA A 268 4.71 -16.46 1.81
N VAL A 269 4.54 -16.06 3.08
CA VAL A 269 3.35 -15.35 3.57
C VAL A 269 3.53 -13.85 3.75
N ARG A 270 4.76 -13.33 3.56
CA ARG A 270 4.96 -11.88 3.45
C ARG A 270 4.09 -11.38 2.31
N PHE A 271 3.38 -10.28 2.49
CA PHE A 271 2.52 -9.70 1.47
C PHE A 271 3.15 -8.42 0.92
N ARG A 272 2.80 -8.09 -0.32
CA ARG A 272 3.20 -6.83 -0.95
C ARG A 272 2.68 -5.66 -0.14
N ILE A 273 3.51 -4.64 0.02
CA ILE A 273 3.09 -3.33 0.51
C ILE A 273 3.47 -2.28 -0.52
N ASP A 274 2.57 -1.35 -0.76
CA ASP A 274 2.85 -0.12 -1.50
C ASP A 274 3.34 0.97 -0.54
N THR A 275 4.24 1.81 -1.02
CA THR A 275 4.65 3.04 -0.36
C THR A 275 3.46 3.97 -0.19
N VAL A 276 3.39 4.60 0.99
CA VAL A 276 2.30 5.53 1.34
C VAL A 276 2.73 6.97 1.16
N SER A 277 1.79 7.90 1.09
CA SER A 277 2.14 9.33 1.14
C SER A 277 2.62 9.71 2.55
N LEU A 278 3.63 10.58 2.62
CA LEU A 278 4.04 11.24 3.87
C LEU A 278 3.25 12.55 4.12
N ARG A 279 2.30 12.90 3.24
CA ARG A 279 1.45 14.07 3.40
C ARG A 279 0.51 13.86 4.58
N GLY A 280 0.40 14.87 5.44
CA GLY A 280 -0.51 14.85 6.57
C GLY A 280 -0.04 14.04 7.77
N LEU A 281 1.24 13.70 7.86
CA LEU A 281 1.78 12.95 9.00
C LEU A 281 1.57 13.65 10.36
N PHE A 282 1.51 14.98 10.37
CA PHE A 282 1.26 15.78 11.57
C PHE A 282 -0.05 15.44 12.33
N ASN A 283 -1.00 14.75 11.68
CA ASN A 283 -2.26 14.33 12.28
C ASN A 283 -2.34 12.81 12.53
N GLN A 284 -1.25 12.06 12.40
CA GLN A 284 -1.25 10.60 12.54
C GLN A 284 -0.64 10.15 13.88
N GLN A 285 -1.20 9.10 14.48
CA GLN A 285 -0.69 8.50 15.74
C GLN A 285 -0.25 7.04 15.61
N ILE A 286 -0.45 6.44 14.44
CA ILE A 286 0.09 5.12 14.08
C ILE A 286 0.85 5.28 12.77
N HIS A 287 2.10 4.84 12.69
CA HIS A 287 2.92 5.07 11.49
C HIS A 287 3.26 3.78 10.74
N GLY A 288 3.09 2.60 11.36
CA GLY A 288 3.26 1.30 10.70
C GLY A 288 1.94 0.70 10.23
N SER A 289 1.96 0.00 9.08
CA SER A 289 0.78 -0.70 8.54
C SER A 289 0.36 -1.91 9.39
N LYS A 290 1.34 -2.65 9.92
CA LYS A 290 1.18 -3.80 10.82
C LYS A 290 1.75 -3.60 12.23
N ARG A 291 2.43 -2.49 12.47
CA ARG A 291 3.00 -2.15 13.79
C ARG A 291 2.42 -0.87 14.32
N SER A 292 2.14 -0.87 15.60
CA SER A 292 1.62 0.28 16.32
C SER A 292 2.72 1.28 16.69
N LEU A 293 3.56 1.69 15.72
CA LEU A 293 4.60 2.71 15.90
C LEU A 293 3.94 4.08 16.14
N ARG A 294 4.28 4.75 17.24
CA ARG A 294 3.45 5.83 17.79
C ARG A 294 3.88 7.23 17.38
N SER A 295 5.04 7.37 16.75
CA SER A 295 5.48 8.63 16.17
C SER A 295 6.23 8.42 14.85
N VAL A 296 6.42 9.49 14.08
CA VAL A 296 7.21 9.47 12.85
C VAL A 296 8.69 9.24 13.15
N GLU A 297 9.19 9.64 14.32
CA GLU A 297 10.53 9.33 14.83
C GLU A 297 10.69 7.81 15.01
N ASP A 298 9.75 7.16 15.69
CA ASP A 298 9.77 5.70 15.88
C ASP A 298 9.78 4.98 14.52
N PHE A 299 8.99 5.48 13.56
CA PHE A 299 8.95 4.94 12.21
C PHE A 299 10.27 5.15 11.47
N THR A 300 10.87 6.34 11.57
CA THR A 300 12.12 6.67 10.88
C THR A 300 13.27 5.77 11.36
N GLU A 301 13.38 5.52 12.67
CA GLU A 301 14.36 4.57 13.22
C GLU A 301 14.06 3.13 12.79
N PHE A 302 12.80 2.72 12.84
CA PHE A 302 12.35 1.39 12.43
C PHE A 302 12.64 1.10 10.96
N GLU A 303 12.40 2.07 10.09
CA GLU A 303 12.50 1.93 8.64
C GLU A 303 13.93 1.62 8.22
N GLN A 304 14.90 2.45 8.65
CA GLN A 304 16.31 2.27 8.32
C GLN A 304 16.94 1.06 9.03
N ARG A 305 16.50 0.74 10.24
CA ARG A 305 17.05 -0.40 11.00
C ARG A 305 16.50 -1.74 10.54
N THR A 306 15.25 -1.79 10.08
CA THR A 306 14.53 -3.05 9.91
C THR A 306 13.88 -3.19 8.54
N ALA A 307 13.04 -2.25 8.10
CA ALA A 307 12.26 -2.41 6.88
C ALA A 307 13.14 -2.42 5.64
N TYR A 308 14.21 -1.61 5.65
CA TYR A 308 15.23 -1.60 4.59
C TYR A 308 15.96 -2.95 4.44
N PHE A 309 15.92 -3.79 5.47
CA PHE A 309 16.58 -5.09 5.50
C PHE A 309 15.60 -6.24 5.68
N ASP A 310 14.36 -6.08 5.19
CA ASP A 310 13.33 -7.12 5.19
C ASP A 310 12.96 -7.62 6.61
N GLY A 311 13.27 -6.87 7.65
CA GLY A 311 13.14 -7.27 9.06
C GLY A 311 14.28 -8.15 9.59
N ASP A 312 15.34 -8.38 8.81
CA ASP A 312 16.50 -9.20 9.17
C ASP A 312 17.72 -8.33 9.55
N HIS A 313 17.84 -8.08 10.86
CA HIS A 313 18.94 -7.30 11.43
C HIS A 313 20.34 -7.93 11.24
N VAL A 314 20.44 -9.23 10.98
CA VAL A 314 21.75 -9.89 10.77
C VAL A 314 22.29 -9.52 9.39
N THR A 315 21.44 -9.59 8.37
CA THR A 315 21.82 -9.12 7.03
C THR A 315 22.01 -7.60 6.97
N ALA A 316 21.28 -6.85 7.79
CA ALA A 316 21.48 -5.41 7.96
C ALA A 316 22.90 -5.07 8.43
N ALA A 317 23.40 -5.77 9.46
CA ALA A 317 24.75 -5.57 9.97
C ALA A 317 25.82 -5.88 8.91
N LYS A 318 25.66 -6.98 8.15
CA LYS A 318 26.54 -7.34 7.02
C LYS A 318 26.63 -6.22 5.98
N LYS A 319 25.53 -5.51 5.73
CA LYS A 319 25.39 -4.52 4.65
C LYS A 319 25.69 -3.08 5.08
N GLY A 320 26.09 -2.86 6.33
CA GLY A 320 26.39 -1.52 6.83
C GLY A 320 25.15 -0.68 7.11
N VAL A 321 24.20 -1.23 7.87
CA VAL A 321 23.00 -0.51 8.35
C VAL A 321 23.33 0.86 8.93
N ASN A 322 22.56 1.87 8.52
CA ASN A 322 22.61 3.20 9.15
C ASN A 322 21.73 3.23 10.41
N LEU A 323 22.26 3.79 11.49
CA LEU A 323 21.56 3.92 12.77
C LEU A 323 21.50 5.41 13.15
N PRO A 324 20.46 6.14 12.71
CA PRO A 324 20.40 7.58 12.93
C PRO A 324 20.22 7.91 14.41
N ASN A 325 20.85 8.99 14.88
CA ASN A 325 20.70 9.43 16.26
C ASN A 325 19.30 10.03 16.47
N ARG A 326 18.55 9.50 17.46
CA ARG A 326 17.17 9.92 17.74
C ARG A 326 17.04 11.40 18.07
N SER A 327 17.90 11.90 18.96
CA SER A 327 17.84 13.30 19.45
C SER A 327 18.29 14.34 18.43
N ASP A 328 18.92 13.91 17.35
CA ASP A 328 19.51 14.78 16.33
C ASP A 328 18.87 14.51 14.97
N GLN A 329 19.46 13.60 14.18
CA GLN A 329 19.04 13.28 12.81
C GLN A 329 17.55 12.89 12.69
N VAL A 330 17.04 12.05 13.58
CA VAL A 330 15.65 11.59 13.52
C VAL A 330 14.68 12.73 13.83
N SER A 331 14.99 13.57 14.83
CA SER A 331 14.19 14.75 15.16
C SER A 331 14.13 15.74 13.99
N MET A 332 15.25 15.95 13.29
CA MET A 332 15.29 16.82 12.11
C MET A 332 14.48 16.25 10.95
N MET A 333 14.62 14.96 10.65
CA MET A 333 13.82 14.27 9.64
C MET A 333 12.32 14.32 9.98
N ALA A 334 11.94 14.12 11.24
CA ALA A 334 10.56 14.20 11.70
C ALA A 334 9.96 15.60 11.51
N GLN A 335 10.71 16.65 11.84
CA GLN A 335 10.26 18.03 11.62
C GLN A 335 10.01 18.35 10.15
N MET A 336 10.82 17.79 9.23
CA MET A 336 10.56 17.91 7.80
C MET A 336 9.36 17.06 7.35
N GLN A 337 9.27 15.81 7.79
CA GLN A 337 8.17 14.91 7.42
C GLN A 337 6.80 15.45 7.87
N ASN A 338 6.71 16.04 9.06
CA ASN A 338 5.48 16.57 9.62
C ASN A 338 4.95 17.83 8.90
N ILE A 339 5.73 18.48 8.04
CA ILE A 339 5.27 19.67 7.32
C ILE A 339 4.84 19.39 5.87
N PHE A 340 4.98 18.15 5.38
CA PHE A 340 4.36 17.75 4.11
C PHE A 340 2.84 17.78 4.28
N ASP A 341 2.18 18.74 3.63
CA ASP A 341 0.74 18.94 3.74
C ASP A 341 -0.03 18.15 2.68
N PHE A 342 -1.33 18.01 2.92
CA PHE A 342 -2.28 17.50 1.94
C PHE A 342 -2.36 18.42 0.71
N PRO A 343 -2.73 17.88 -0.46
CA PRO A 343 -3.11 18.72 -1.58
C PRO A 343 -4.34 19.59 -1.23
N PRO A 344 -4.49 20.77 -1.87
CA PRO A 344 -5.66 21.60 -1.69
C PRO A 344 -6.97 20.87 -2.03
N ALA A 345 -7.96 21.00 -1.14
CA ALA A 345 -9.32 20.49 -1.34
C ALA A 345 -10.32 21.66 -1.30
N PRO A 346 -10.46 22.44 -2.39
CA PRO A 346 -11.14 23.75 -2.38
C PRO A 346 -12.66 23.67 -2.10
N LYS A 347 -13.25 22.47 -2.24
CA LYS A 347 -14.65 22.20 -1.96
C LYS A 347 -14.91 21.79 -0.50
N LEU A 348 -13.87 21.57 0.31
CA LEU A 348 -14.03 21.28 1.73
C LEU A 348 -14.03 22.57 2.56
N ASP A 349 -14.85 22.60 3.60
CA ASP A 349 -14.90 23.62 4.61
C ASP A 349 -13.88 23.37 5.75
N GLY A 350 -13.87 24.24 6.77
CA GLY A 350 -12.97 24.10 7.92
C GLY A 350 -13.24 22.87 8.81
N PHE A 351 -14.38 22.21 8.65
CA PHE A 351 -14.73 20.96 9.32
C PHE A 351 -14.40 19.74 8.44
N GLY A 352 -13.80 19.96 7.27
CA GLY A 352 -13.46 18.93 6.30
C GLY A 352 -14.67 18.32 5.61
N ARG A 353 -15.81 19.01 5.59
CA ARG A 353 -17.05 18.62 4.91
C ARG A 353 -17.22 19.39 3.62
N LEU A 354 -18.01 18.90 2.67
CA LEU A 354 -18.29 19.64 1.44
C LEU A 354 -19.04 20.93 1.72
N ASP A 355 -18.56 22.03 1.16
CA ASP A 355 -19.27 23.31 1.08
C ASP A 355 -20.38 23.18 0.01
N PRO A 356 -21.67 23.24 0.38
CA PRO A 356 -22.78 23.09 -0.56
C PRO A 356 -22.83 24.18 -1.63
N ALA A 357 -22.17 25.33 -1.42
CA ALA A 357 -22.10 26.38 -2.44
C ALA A 357 -21.09 26.06 -3.55
N LYS A 358 -20.17 25.11 -3.33
CA LYS A 358 -19.12 24.71 -4.28
C LYS A 358 -19.28 23.28 -4.81
N ALA A 359 -19.92 22.42 -4.03
CA ALA A 359 -20.12 21.02 -4.37
C ALA A 359 -21.30 20.83 -5.33
N THR A 360 -21.17 19.81 -6.19
CA THR A 360 -22.26 19.33 -7.03
C THR A 360 -23.22 18.46 -6.22
N GLN A 361 -24.44 18.27 -6.74
CA GLN A 361 -25.43 17.39 -6.11
C GLN A 361 -24.92 15.94 -5.98
N GLU A 362 -24.21 15.41 -6.97
CA GLU A 362 -23.64 14.06 -6.95
C GLU A 362 -22.55 13.92 -5.87
N GLU A 363 -21.74 14.96 -5.65
CA GLU A 363 -20.73 14.98 -4.57
C GLU A 363 -21.38 15.04 -3.19
N LEU A 364 -22.43 15.85 -3.01
CA LEU A 364 -23.19 15.94 -1.75
C LEU A 364 -23.91 14.62 -1.42
N GLU A 365 -24.46 13.96 -2.43
CA GLU A 365 -25.03 12.61 -2.28
C GLU A 365 -23.96 11.59 -1.89
N GLY A 366 -22.78 11.68 -2.51
CA GLY A 366 -21.61 10.87 -2.17
C GLY A 366 -21.16 11.05 -0.73
N GLU A 367 -21.10 12.29 -0.25
CA GLU A 367 -20.77 12.58 1.15
C GLU A 367 -21.84 11.98 2.09
N LYS A 368 -23.13 12.20 1.81
CA LYS A 368 -24.19 11.60 2.63
C LYS A 368 -24.07 10.08 2.72
N LEU A 369 -23.79 9.41 1.59
CA LEU A 369 -23.57 7.96 1.57
C LEU A 369 -22.35 7.56 2.40
N PHE A 370 -21.25 8.31 2.29
CA PHE A 370 -20.00 8.06 3.00
C PHE A 370 -20.18 8.07 4.53
N PHE A 371 -20.99 9.01 5.05
CA PHE A 371 -21.27 9.16 6.48
C PHE A 371 -22.42 8.30 7.00
N ASP A 372 -23.18 7.64 6.12
CA ASP A 372 -24.35 6.84 6.49
C ASP A 372 -24.28 5.43 5.90
N LYS A 373 -24.99 5.17 4.80
CA LYS A 373 -25.17 3.82 4.22
C LYS A 373 -23.86 3.09 3.95
N ALA A 374 -22.84 3.78 3.45
CA ALA A 374 -21.57 3.18 3.09
C ALA A 374 -20.65 2.95 4.31
N LYS A 375 -20.95 3.58 5.46
CA LYS A 375 -20.22 3.45 6.73
C LYS A 375 -18.72 3.80 6.69
N CYS A 376 -18.25 4.44 5.63
CA CYS A 376 -16.84 4.78 5.43
C CYS A 376 -16.32 5.66 6.58
N ALA A 377 -17.13 6.62 7.04
CA ALA A 377 -16.78 7.54 8.12
C ALA A 377 -16.59 6.89 9.50
N THR A 378 -16.97 5.61 9.67
CA THR A 378 -16.72 4.88 10.94
C THR A 378 -15.22 4.70 11.21
N CYS A 379 -14.44 4.51 10.15
CA CYS A 379 -12.97 4.43 10.21
C CYS A 379 -12.32 5.70 9.67
N HIS A 380 -12.98 6.44 8.77
CA HIS A 380 -12.45 7.64 8.13
C HIS A 380 -13.25 8.90 8.48
N PRO A 381 -13.31 9.33 9.76
CA PRO A 381 -14.02 10.54 10.14
C PRO A 381 -13.34 11.81 9.62
N ALA A 382 -14.12 12.80 9.22
CA ALA A 382 -13.64 14.16 8.93
C ALA A 382 -13.02 14.81 10.20
N PRO A 383 -12.08 15.78 10.06
CA PRO A 383 -11.67 16.43 8.82
C PRO A 383 -10.51 15.75 8.08
N PHE A 384 -9.80 14.81 8.71
CA PHE A 384 -8.60 14.18 8.16
C PHE A 384 -8.84 12.78 7.58
N TYR A 385 -10.08 12.28 7.68
CA TYR A 385 -10.50 11.00 7.12
C TYR A 385 -9.64 9.83 7.61
N LEU A 386 -9.37 9.85 8.91
CA LEU A 386 -8.48 8.94 9.64
C LEU A 386 -8.94 8.84 11.10
N ASP A 387 -8.87 7.66 11.70
CA ASP A 387 -9.24 7.42 13.11
C ASP A 387 -8.09 6.95 14.00
N ASP A 388 -6.87 6.86 13.48
CA ASP A 388 -5.68 6.38 14.16
C ASP A 388 -5.80 4.96 14.75
N LYS A 389 -6.58 4.10 14.12
CA LYS A 389 -6.76 2.70 14.53
C LYS A 389 -6.30 1.72 13.45
N MET A 390 -6.19 0.47 13.84
CA MET A 390 -6.05 -0.66 12.92
C MET A 390 -7.35 -1.44 12.87
N HIS A 391 -7.74 -1.86 11.67
CA HIS A 391 -8.96 -2.62 11.44
C HIS A 391 -8.66 -3.87 10.65
N ASP A 392 -9.34 -4.96 11.01
CA ASP A 392 -9.32 -6.20 10.25
C ASP A 392 -10.61 -6.33 9.44
N LEU A 393 -10.48 -6.21 8.12
CA LEU A 393 -11.60 -6.38 7.20
C LEU A 393 -12.04 -7.84 7.07
N LYS A 394 -11.25 -8.80 7.58
CA LYS A 394 -11.50 -10.24 7.55
C LYS A 394 -11.83 -10.76 6.14
N VAL A 395 -11.04 -10.35 5.15
CA VAL A 395 -11.28 -10.62 3.72
C VAL A 395 -11.14 -12.11 3.39
N GLU A 396 -10.36 -12.86 4.16
CA GLU A 396 -10.18 -14.32 4.06
C GLU A 396 -11.49 -15.12 4.21
N ARG A 397 -12.58 -14.48 4.68
CA ARG A 397 -13.92 -15.09 4.66
C ARG A 397 -14.47 -15.33 3.25
N PHE A 398 -13.91 -14.69 2.23
CA PHE A 398 -14.35 -14.80 0.83
C PHE A 398 -13.55 -15.77 -0.03
N TYR A 399 -12.38 -16.24 0.42
CA TYR A 399 -11.52 -17.12 -0.37
C TYR A 399 -10.85 -18.20 0.48
N LYS A 400 -10.38 -19.26 -0.17
CA LYS A 400 -9.57 -20.31 0.47
C LYS A 400 -8.09 -19.94 0.33
N PRO A 401 -7.24 -20.23 1.34
CA PRO A 401 -5.80 -20.06 1.19
C PRO A 401 -5.27 -20.83 -0.02
N GLN A 402 -4.34 -20.21 -0.75
CA GLN A 402 -3.83 -20.76 -2.02
C GLN A 402 -2.50 -20.11 -2.40
N MET A 403 -1.71 -20.79 -3.22
CA MET A 403 -0.51 -20.21 -3.83
C MET A 403 -0.84 -19.40 -5.06
N ILE A 404 -0.35 -18.16 -5.13
CA ILE A 404 -0.38 -17.33 -6.33
C ILE A 404 0.99 -16.66 -6.48
N SER A 405 1.66 -16.88 -7.62
CA SER A 405 2.96 -16.27 -7.94
C SER A 405 3.99 -16.38 -6.81
N ASP A 406 4.11 -17.57 -6.22
CA ASP A 406 4.99 -17.90 -5.09
C ASP A 406 4.66 -17.22 -3.74
N GLN A 407 3.53 -16.50 -3.65
CA GLN A 407 2.96 -16.05 -2.39
C GLN A 407 1.88 -17.04 -1.91
N TRP A 408 1.92 -17.41 -0.64
CA TRP A 408 0.80 -18.07 0.04
C TRP A 408 -0.20 -17.02 0.50
N ILE A 409 -1.31 -16.94 -0.23
CA ILE A 409 -2.40 -16.01 0.01
C ILE A 409 -3.21 -16.52 1.20
N THR A 410 -3.22 -15.73 2.29
CA THR A 410 -3.88 -16.09 3.56
C THR A 410 -4.39 -14.83 4.27
N ALA A 411 -4.99 -14.99 5.44
CA ALA A 411 -5.45 -13.89 6.28
C ALA A 411 -4.32 -12.90 6.59
N GLU A 412 -4.57 -11.62 6.34
CA GLU A 412 -3.58 -10.56 6.54
C GLU A 412 -3.67 -9.98 7.95
N GLY A 413 -4.84 -10.05 8.60
CA GLY A 413 -5.11 -9.44 9.89
C GLY A 413 -5.20 -7.91 9.81
N PRO A 414 -5.16 -7.20 10.96
CA PRO A 414 -5.48 -5.77 11.01
C PRO A 414 -4.46 -4.92 10.25
N ILE A 415 -4.93 -3.89 9.56
CA ILE A 415 -4.14 -2.86 8.87
C ILE A 415 -4.56 -1.50 9.42
N LYS A 416 -3.60 -0.58 9.60
CA LYS A 416 -3.90 0.81 9.96
C LYS A 416 -4.85 1.46 8.93
N THR A 417 -5.83 2.22 9.39
CA THR A 417 -6.54 3.19 8.55
C THR A 417 -5.55 4.18 7.94
N PHE A 418 -5.59 4.36 6.62
CA PHE A 418 -4.86 5.44 5.94
C PHE A 418 -5.78 6.65 5.76
N THR A 419 -5.23 7.87 5.82
CA THR A 419 -6.00 9.08 5.52
C THR A 419 -6.51 9.05 4.08
N LEU A 420 -7.73 9.56 3.85
CA LEU A 420 -8.28 9.74 2.51
C LEU A 420 -8.11 11.16 1.96
N ARG A 421 -7.45 12.07 2.69
CA ARG A 421 -7.14 13.40 2.16
C ARG A 421 -6.14 13.29 1.01
N GLY A 422 -6.49 13.85 -0.15
CA GLY A 422 -5.71 13.74 -1.38
C GLY A 422 -5.76 12.37 -2.06
N ILE A 423 -6.73 11.50 -1.72
CA ILE A 423 -6.76 10.10 -2.17
C ILE A 423 -6.77 9.95 -3.70
N LYS A 424 -7.28 10.93 -4.45
CA LYS A 424 -7.25 10.88 -5.92
C LYS A 424 -5.83 10.92 -6.52
N ASP A 425 -4.81 11.32 -5.75
CA ASP A 425 -3.44 11.48 -6.22
C ASP A 425 -2.59 10.21 -6.05
N SER A 426 -3.06 9.22 -5.28
CA SER A 426 -2.25 8.08 -4.83
C SER A 426 -2.76 6.70 -5.31
N PRO A 427 -3.00 6.46 -6.61
CA PRO A 427 -3.20 5.10 -7.10
C PRO A 427 -1.87 4.32 -7.10
N PRO A 428 -1.89 2.98 -7.02
CA PRO A 428 -3.04 2.14 -6.71
C PRO A 428 -3.46 2.23 -5.23
N TYR A 429 -4.57 1.59 -4.89
CA TYR A 429 -5.24 1.64 -3.59
C TYR A 429 -5.17 0.31 -2.84
N MET A 430 -5.46 0.38 -1.54
CA MET A 430 -5.19 -0.65 -0.52
C MET A 430 -3.71 -0.76 -0.17
N HIS A 431 -3.38 -1.43 0.94
CA HIS A 431 -2.00 -1.51 1.44
C HIS A 431 -1.05 -2.23 0.48
N ASP A 432 -1.56 -3.05 -0.43
CA ASP A 432 -0.78 -3.85 -1.39
C ASP A 432 -1.00 -3.43 -2.85
N GLY A 433 -1.78 -2.38 -3.11
CA GLY A 433 -2.06 -1.87 -4.44
C GLY A 433 -2.99 -2.74 -5.29
N ARG A 434 -3.79 -3.64 -4.69
CA ARG A 434 -4.69 -4.53 -5.47
C ARG A 434 -5.86 -3.82 -6.16
N CYS A 435 -6.23 -2.61 -5.73
CA CYS A 435 -7.31 -1.83 -6.34
C CYS A 435 -6.71 -0.73 -7.22
N LEU A 436 -6.93 -0.73 -8.53
CA LEU A 436 -6.21 0.17 -9.46
C LEU A 436 -6.90 1.54 -9.61
N THR A 437 -8.17 1.64 -9.24
CA THR A 437 -8.95 2.88 -9.25
C THR A 437 -9.77 3.07 -7.97
N LEU A 438 -10.30 4.28 -7.76
CA LEU A 438 -11.27 4.53 -6.67
C LEU A 438 -12.54 3.71 -6.87
N GLU A 439 -12.96 3.50 -8.12
CA GLU A 439 -14.07 2.62 -8.47
C GLU A 439 -13.82 1.17 -8.04
N ASP A 440 -12.62 0.61 -8.24
CA ASP A 440 -12.25 -0.70 -7.70
C ASP A 440 -12.36 -0.74 -6.18
N THR A 441 -11.90 0.32 -5.52
CA THR A 441 -11.95 0.44 -4.05
C THR A 441 -13.38 0.48 -3.54
N VAL A 442 -14.27 1.24 -4.18
CA VAL A 442 -15.69 1.29 -3.82
C VAL A 442 -16.37 -0.06 -4.06
N GLU A 443 -16.08 -0.77 -5.16
CA GLU A 443 -16.61 -2.12 -5.37
C GLU A 443 -16.09 -3.12 -4.35
N PHE A 444 -14.80 -3.04 -4.01
CA PHE A 444 -14.18 -3.89 -2.99
C PHE A 444 -14.91 -3.74 -1.65
N PHE A 445 -15.08 -2.51 -1.16
CA PHE A 445 -15.77 -2.28 0.11
C PHE A 445 -17.27 -2.58 0.03
N ASN A 446 -17.92 -2.32 -1.11
CA ASN A 446 -19.33 -2.68 -1.32
C ASN A 446 -19.55 -4.19 -1.14
N LEU A 447 -18.67 -5.02 -1.75
CA LEU A 447 -18.73 -6.48 -1.64
C LEU A 447 -18.31 -6.96 -0.25
N VAL A 448 -17.14 -6.53 0.23
CA VAL A 448 -16.56 -7.02 1.49
C VAL A 448 -17.46 -6.67 2.67
N GLN A 449 -17.97 -5.44 2.74
CA GLN A 449 -18.81 -4.98 3.86
C GLN A 449 -20.32 -5.26 3.64
N GLY A 450 -20.70 -5.83 2.50
CA GLY A 450 -22.10 -6.15 2.20
C GLY A 450 -23.02 -4.93 2.16
N LEU A 451 -22.52 -3.81 1.62
CA LEU A 451 -23.20 -2.51 1.66
C LEU A 451 -24.41 -2.43 0.72
N LYS A 452 -24.43 -3.28 -0.33
CA LYS A 452 -25.48 -3.33 -1.34
C LYS A 452 -25.76 -1.95 -1.98
N LEU A 453 -24.68 -1.25 -2.32
CA LEU A 453 -24.73 0.01 -3.04
C LEU A 453 -25.08 -0.26 -4.51
N ASN A 454 -26.04 0.51 -5.04
CA ASN A 454 -26.38 0.48 -6.46
C ASN A 454 -25.35 1.27 -7.30
N ALA A 455 -25.49 1.25 -8.62
CA ALA A 455 -24.56 1.92 -9.53
C ALA A 455 -24.44 3.44 -9.28
N GLN A 456 -25.55 4.14 -9.04
CA GLN A 456 -25.57 5.57 -8.81
C GLN A 456 -24.93 5.94 -7.46
N GLU A 457 -25.21 5.15 -6.41
CA GLU A 457 -24.61 5.35 -5.09
C GLU A 457 -23.08 5.18 -5.13
N LYS A 458 -22.59 4.15 -5.85
CA LYS A 458 -21.15 3.95 -6.04
C LYS A 458 -20.51 5.10 -6.79
N LYS A 459 -21.16 5.59 -7.85
CA LYS A 459 -20.68 6.74 -8.64
C LYS A 459 -20.60 8.01 -7.79
N ALA A 460 -21.64 8.30 -7.01
CA ALA A 460 -21.68 9.44 -6.09
C ALA A 460 -20.57 9.33 -5.03
N LEU A 461 -20.36 8.15 -4.44
CA LEU A 461 -19.29 7.92 -3.46
C LEU A 461 -17.90 8.21 -4.04
N VAL A 462 -17.61 7.76 -5.26
CA VAL A 462 -16.35 8.08 -5.95
C VAL A 462 -16.23 9.59 -6.24
N ALA A 463 -17.32 10.25 -6.65
CA ALA A 463 -17.32 11.69 -6.88
C ALA A 463 -16.93 12.47 -5.63
N PHE A 464 -17.46 12.07 -4.46
CA PHE A 464 -17.07 12.64 -3.17
C PHE A 464 -15.62 12.33 -2.80
N MET A 465 -15.18 11.07 -2.90
CA MET A 465 -13.80 10.68 -2.57
C MET A 465 -12.76 11.47 -3.38
N ARG A 466 -13.09 11.85 -4.61
CA ARG A 466 -12.24 12.71 -5.46
C ARG A 466 -12.11 14.15 -4.96
N GLN A 467 -12.97 14.60 -4.04
CA GLN A 467 -12.89 15.94 -3.44
C GLN A 467 -12.11 15.98 -2.12
N LEU A 468 -11.70 14.81 -1.59
CA LEU A 468 -10.90 14.68 -0.38
C LEU A 468 -9.42 14.94 -0.65
#